data_AF-F8PHY4-F1
#
_entry.id   AF-F8PHY4-F1
#
_cell.length_a   1.000
_cell.length_b   1.000
_cell.length_c   1.000
_cell.angle_alpha   90.00
_cell.angle_beta   90.00
_cell.angle_gamma   90.00
#
_symmetry.space_group_name_H-M   'P 1'
#
loop_
_entity.id
_entity.type
_entity.pdbx_description
1 polymer ?
#
loop_
_entity_poly.entity_id
_entity_poly.type
_entity_poly.pdbx_seq_one_letter_code
_entity_poly.pdbx_strand_id
1 'polypeptide(L)'
;MGSNDDSMGEEDREESEEASMFCRCRAALLLCLQRLSLTLIGPQIVEQSAALVANNQLNKTIPQPYHTCILTGHRWVLELLSSHSDCICAELGVRRHLFLRLVDLLKRYQYVDSRH
;
A
#
# COMPACT_ATOMS: atom_id res chain seq x y z
N MET A 1 -65.96 -3.22 -55.71
CA MET A 1 -64.57 -3.73 -55.65
C MET A 1 -64.08 -3.42 -54.25
N GLY A 2 -64.12 -4.43 -53.38
CA GLY A 2 -63.83 -4.28 -51.95
C GLY A 2 -62.33 -4.29 -51.73
N SER A 3 -61.86 -3.27 -51.01
CA SER A 3 -60.53 -3.13 -50.47
C SER A 3 -60.28 -4.23 -49.43
N ASN A 4 -59.18 -4.98 -49.61
CA ASN A 4 -58.62 -5.86 -48.59
C ASN A 4 -57.12 -5.56 -48.53
N ASP A 5 -56.75 -4.50 -47.83
CA ASP A 5 -55.36 -4.18 -47.50
C ASP A 5 -55.30 -3.77 -46.03
N ASP A 6 -55.54 -4.70 -45.10
CA ASP A 6 -55.36 -4.46 -43.65
C ASP A 6 -55.20 -5.81 -42.91
N SER A 7 -54.09 -6.51 -43.13
CA SER A 7 -53.73 -7.68 -42.30
C SER A 7 -52.26 -8.05 -42.45
N MET A 8 -51.35 -7.12 -42.13
CA MET A 8 -49.91 -7.38 -41.97
C MET A 8 -49.39 -6.35 -40.96
N GLY A 9 -49.14 -6.72 -39.71
CA GLY A 9 -48.54 -5.79 -38.73
C GLY A 9 -48.86 -6.01 -37.25
N GLU A 10 -49.51 -7.11 -36.89
CA GLU A 10 -49.76 -7.47 -35.47
C GLU A 10 -48.74 -8.52 -34.98
N GLU A 11 -48.39 -9.50 -35.83
CA GLU A 11 -47.37 -10.53 -35.55
C GLU A 11 -45.95 -9.92 -35.42
N ASP A 12 -45.61 -8.96 -36.29
CA ASP A 12 -44.33 -8.23 -36.22
C ASP A 12 -44.21 -7.35 -34.95
N ARG A 13 -45.35 -6.92 -34.37
CA ARG A 13 -45.36 -6.12 -33.14
C ARG A 13 -45.12 -7.00 -31.91
N GLU A 14 -45.72 -8.18 -31.86
CA GLU A 14 -45.52 -9.13 -30.76
C GLU A 14 -44.08 -9.68 -30.74
N GLU A 15 -43.50 -10.00 -31.91
CA GLU A 15 -42.08 -10.40 -32.01
C GLU A 15 -41.12 -9.27 -31.58
N SER A 16 -41.45 -8.02 -31.93
CA SER A 16 -40.70 -6.83 -31.51
C SER A 16 -40.77 -6.61 -29.99
N GLU A 17 -41.93 -6.85 -29.38
CA GLU A 17 -42.12 -6.78 -27.94
C GLU A 17 -41.39 -7.89 -27.20
N GLU A 18 -41.43 -9.13 -27.68
CA GLU A 18 -40.67 -10.26 -27.13
C GLU A 18 -39.16 -10.05 -27.24
N ALA A 19 -38.66 -9.57 -28.39
CA ALA A 19 -37.25 -9.21 -28.57
C ALA A 19 -36.83 -8.05 -27.66
N SER A 20 -37.71 -7.07 -27.44
CA SER A 20 -37.52 -5.96 -26.49
C SER A 20 -37.52 -6.45 -25.03
N MET A 21 -38.41 -7.38 -24.67
CA MET A 21 -38.42 -8.04 -23.37
C MET A 21 -37.13 -8.80 -23.13
N PHE A 22 -36.67 -9.57 -24.12
CA PHE A 22 -35.42 -10.33 -24.04
C PHE A 22 -34.20 -9.41 -23.90
N CYS A 23 -34.15 -8.30 -24.63
CA CYS A 23 -33.10 -7.28 -24.50
C CYS A 23 -33.09 -6.65 -23.10
N ARG A 24 -34.26 -6.30 -22.55
CA ARG A 24 -34.42 -5.75 -21.20
C ARG A 24 -34.00 -6.75 -20.12
N CYS A 25 -34.41 -8.00 -20.24
CA CYS A 25 -34.02 -9.09 -19.34
C CYS A 25 -32.51 -9.33 -19.38
N ARG A 26 -31.90 -9.36 -20.57
CA ARG A 26 -30.46 -9.57 -20.74
C ARG A 26 -29.65 -8.41 -20.16
N ALA A 27 -30.09 -7.17 -20.36
CA ALA A 27 -29.47 -6.00 -19.76
C ALA A 27 -29.59 -6.01 -18.22
N ALA A 28 -30.75 -6.38 -17.69
CA ALA A 28 -30.96 -6.49 -16.24
C ALA A 28 -30.06 -7.57 -15.61
N LEU A 29 -29.88 -8.71 -16.27
CA LEU A 29 -28.97 -9.78 -15.82
C LEU A 29 -27.52 -9.31 -15.81
N LEU A 30 -27.06 -8.62 -16.86
CA LEU A 30 -25.69 -8.07 -16.91
C LEU A 30 -25.45 -7.03 -15.81
N LEU A 31 -26.42 -6.13 -15.58
CA LEU A 31 -26.35 -5.15 -14.50
C LEU A 31 -26.35 -5.83 -13.12
N CYS A 32 -27.11 -6.91 -12.94
CA CYS A 32 -27.15 -7.67 -11.70
C CYS A 32 -25.82 -8.37 -11.43
N LEU A 33 -25.24 -9.03 -12.43
CA LEU A 33 -23.93 -9.67 -12.33
C LEU A 33 -22.81 -8.66 -12.04
N GLN A 34 -22.84 -7.49 -12.69
CA GLN A 34 -21.88 -6.41 -12.45
C GLN A 34 -22.00 -5.82 -11.04
N ARG A 35 -23.24 -5.70 -10.52
CA ARG A 35 -23.48 -5.24 -9.14
C ARG A 35 -23.00 -6.28 -8.12
N LEU A 36 -23.29 -7.56 -8.35
CA LEU A 36 -22.85 -8.66 -7.49
C LEU A 36 -21.31 -8.76 -7.42
N SER A 37 -20.62 -8.60 -8.54
CA SER A 37 -19.15 -8.62 -8.56
C SER A 37 -18.52 -7.44 -7.82
N LEU A 38 -19.06 -6.23 -7.97
CA LEU A 38 -18.61 -5.03 -7.25
C LEU A 38 -18.83 -5.16 -5.74
N THR A 39 -19.94 -5.77 -5.30
CA THR A 39 -20.22 -5.99 -3.87
C THR A 39 -19.31 -7.04 -3.22
N LEU A 40 -18.74 -7.97 -4.00
CA LEU A 40 -17.93 -9.07 -3.46
C LEU A 40 -16.44 -8.69 -3.29
N ILE A 41 -15.94 -7.75 -4.11
CA ILE A 41 -14.53 -7.33 -4.10
C ILE A 41 -14.29 -6.20 -3.09
N GLY A 42 -15.26 -5.30 -2.90
CA GLY A 42 -15.17 -4.17 -1.97
C GLY A 42 -14.76 -4.53 -0.53
N PRO A 43 -15.40 -5.50 0.14
CA PRO A 43 -15.08 -5.80 1.54
C PRO A 43 -13.70 -6.43 1.73
N GLN A 44 -13.21 -7.20 0.76
CA GLN A 44 -11.91 -7.89 0.85
C GLN A 44 -10.73 -6.91 0.82
N ILE A 45 -10.83 -5.83 0.04
CA ILE A 45 -9.77 -4.81 -0.05
C ILE A 45 -9.64 -4.04 1.27
N VAL A 46 -10.77 -3.69 1.89
CA VAL A 46 -10.77 -2.96 3.18
C VAL A 46 -10.17 -3.82 4.29
N GLU A 47 -10.55 -5.09 4.37
CA GLU A 47 -10.02 -6.03 5.37
C GLU A 47 -8.50 -6.23 5.22
N GLN A 48 -8.03 -6.49 4.00
CA GLN A 48 -6.60 -6.68 3.73
C GLN A 48 -5.79 -5.40 4.00
N SER A 49 -6.36 -4.22 3.70
CA SER A 49 -5.70 -2.94 3.98
C SER A 49 -5.58 -2.66 5.48
N ALA A 50 -6.61 -2.98 6.27
CA ALA A 50 -6.58 -2.83 7.72
C ALA A 50 -5.52 -3.74 8.37
N ALA A 51 -5.43 -4.99 7.92
CA ALA A 51 -4.40 -5.93 8.38
C ALA A 51 -2.98 -5.44 8.03
N LEU A 52 -2.76 -4.94 6.80
CA LEU A 52 -1.46 -4.39 6.39
C LEU A 52 -1.07 -3.16 7.22
N VAL A 53 -2.01 -2.25 7.48
CA VAL A 53 -1.76 -1.06 8.32
C VAL A 53 -1.46 -1.46 9.76
N ALA A 54 -2.22 -2.39 10.34
CA ALA A 54 -1.99 -2.90 11.69
C ALA A 54 -0.60 -3.55 11.83
N ASN A 55 -0.19 -4.36 10.84
CA ASN A 55 1.14 -4.97 10.82
C ASN A 55 2.27 -3.94 10.69
N ASN A 56 2.10 -2.91 9.86
CA ASN A 56 3.08 -1.83 9.74
C ASN A 56 3.18 -0.99 11.02
N GLN A 57 2.07 -0.74 11.70
CA GLN A 57 2.07 -0.06 13.00
C GLN A 57 2.73 -0.91 14.07
N LEU A 58 2.47 -2.21 14.12
CA LEU A 58 3.13 -3.14 15.04
C LEU A 58 4.65 -3.13 14.83
N ASN A 59 5.11 -3.17 13.57
CA ASN A 59 6.54 -3.13 13.23
C ASN A 59 7.22 -1.81 13.66
N LYS A 60 6.49 -0.68 13.71
CA LYS A 60 7.02 0.59 14.23
C LYS A 60 7.08 0.62 15.75
N THR A 61 6.19 -0.11 16.43
CA THR A 61 6.13 -0.14 17.91
C THR A 61 7.06 -1.16 18.53
N ILE A 62 7.48 -2.19 17.78
CA ILE A 62 8.51 -3.12 18.23
C ILE A 62 9.85 -2.37 18.11
N PRO A 63 10.56 -2.12 19.22
CA PRO A 63 11.93 -1.65 19.14
C PRO A 63 12.70 -2.66 18.31
N GLN A 64 13.21 -2.26 17.15
CA GLN A 64 14.14 -3.11 16.42
C GLN A 64 15.25 -3.49 17.40
N PRO A 65 15.57 -4.79 17.57
CA PRO A 65 16.63 -5.19 18.46
C PRO A 65 17.92 -4.55 17.95
N TYR A 66 18.35 -3.49 18.64
CA TYR A 66 19.65 -2.90 18.45
C TYR A 66 20.65 -4.02 18.67
N HIS A 67 21.32 -4.38 17.59
CA HIS A 67 22.19 -5.52 17.56
C HIS A 67 23.18 -5.45 18.73
N THR A 68 23.37 -6.56 19.45
CA THR A 68 24.55 -6.81 20.29
C THR A 68 25.77 -7.03 19.40
N CYS A 69 26.01 -6.09 18.50
CA CYS A 69 26.67 -6.32 17.24
C CYS A 69 28.17 -6.54 17.45
N ILE A 70 28.69 -7.63 16.86
CA ILE A 70 30.12 -7.97 16.65
C ILE A 70 30.78 -6.94 15.69
N LEU A 71 30.40 -5.67 15.76
CA LEU A 71 30.97 -4.63 14.91
C LEU A 71 32.29 -4.18 15.51
N THR A 72 33.32 -4.09 14.67
CA THR A 72 34.52 -3.32 15.01
C THR A 72 34.08 -1.90 15.39
N GLY A 73 34.80 -1.24 16.30
CA GLY A 73 34.47 0.13 16.74
C GLY A 73 34.23 1.08 15.56
N HIS A 74 34.97 0.90 14.46
CA HIS A 74 34.78 1.61 13.20
C HIS A 74 33.37 1.44 12.58
N ARG A 75 32.88 0.18 12.46
CA ARG A 75 31.54 -0.07 11.90
C ARG A 75 30.43 0.45 12.81
N TRP A 76 30.63 0.40 14.12
CA TRP A 76 29.70 0.97 15.08
C TRP A 76 29.60 2.50 14.94
N VAL A 77 30.73 3.19 14.77
CA VAL A 77 30.74 4.63 14.51
C VAL A 77 30.06 4.98 13.18
N LEU A 78 30.26 4.18 12.12
CA LEU A 78 29.57 4.39 10.84
C LEU A 78 28.05 4.26 10.96
N GLU A 79 27.59 3.27 11.73
CA GLU A 79 26.16 3.07 11.99
C GLU A 79 25.57 4.24 12.78
N LEU A 80 26.26 4.73 13.81
CA LEU A 80 25.85 5.93 14.54
C LEU A 80 25.75 7.17 13.65
N LEU A 81 26.63 7.30 12.65
CA LEU A 81 26.64 8.43 11.72
C LEU A 81 25.53 8.36 10.66
N SER A 82 25.17 7.15 10.21
CA SER A 82 24.12 6.92 9.21
C SER A 82 22.72 6.84 9.81
N SER A 83 22.61 6.59 11.11
CA SER A 83 21.35 6.46 11.84
C SER A 83 20.67 7.81 12.11
N HIS A 84 19.46 7.74 12.68
CA HIS A 84 18.70 8.91 13.07
C HIS A 84 19.46 9.77 14.09
N SER A 85 19.21 11.08 14.11
CA SER A 85 19.91 12.04 14.99
C SER A 85 19.82 11.68 16.47
N ASP A 86 18.74 11.00 16.84
CA ASP A 86 18.41 10.68 18.21
C ASP A 86 19.15 9.42 18.68
N CYS A 87 19.63 8.56 17.77
CA CYS A 87 20.43 7.38 18.12
C CYS A 87 21.74 7.76 18.82
N ILE A 88 22.45 8.78 18.34
CA ILE A 88 23.67 9.28 19.00
C ILE A 88 23.35 9.78 20.41
N CYS A 89 22.20 10.43 20.60
CA CYS A 89 21.79 10.92 21.90
C CYS A 89 21.39 9.79 22.84
N ALA A 90 20.71 8.76 22.34
CA ALA A 90 20.29 7.60 23.12
C ALA A 90 21.48 6.75 23.58
N GLU A 91 22.44 6.50 22.69
CA GLU A 91 23.58 5.60 22.96
C GLU A 91 24.72 6.29 23.71
N LEU A 92 25.07 7.52 23.32
CA LEU A 92 26.23 8.23 23.84
C LEU A 92 25.87 9.38 24.78
N GLY A 93 24.59 9.71 24.93
CA GLY A 93 24.15 10.86 25.74
C GLY A 93 24.57 12.22 25.16
N VAL A 94 25.04 12.26 23.90
CA VAL A 94 25.53 13.50 23.26
C VAL A 94 24.69 13.86 22.04
N ARG A 95 24.54 15.17 21.79
CA ARG A 95 23.85 15.64 20.58
C ARG A 95 24.71 15.38 19.34
N ARG A 96 24.07 15.00 18.22
CA ARG A 96 24.74 14.69 16.93
C ARG A 96 25.78 15.74 16.50
N HIS A 97 25.49 17.03 16.63
CA HIS A 97 26.44 18.08 16.25
C HIS A 97 27.70 18.13 17.12
N LEU A 98 27.61 17.75 18.40
CA LEU A 98 28.77 17.65 19.30
C LEU A 98 29.62 16.44 18.96
N PHE A 99 28.97 15.31 18.68
CA PHE A 99 29.65 14.09 18.23
C PHE A 99 30.42 14.32 16.93
N LEU A 100 29.81 14.98 15.94
CA LEU A 100 30.48 15.33 14.69
C LEU A 100 31.68 16.26 14.90
N ARG A 101 31.55 17.27 15.77
CA ARG A 101 32.68 18.15 16.14
C ARG A 101 33.82 17.38 16.80
N LEU A 102 33.51 16.39 17.64
CA LEU A 102 34.51 15.55 18.27
C LEU A 102 35.25 14.70 17.22
N VAL A 103 34.52 14.06 16.30
CA VAL A 103 35.12 13.29 15.20
C VAL A 103 36.02 14.16 14.32
N ASP A 104 35.57 15.37 13.97
CA ASP A 104 36.38 16.32 13.19
C ASP A 104 37.65 16.74 13.95
N LEU A 105 37.54 16.97 15.25
CA LEU A 105 38.67 17.33 16.10
C LEU A 105 39.70 16.19 16.11
N LEU A 106 39.26 14.96 16.35
CA LEU A 106 40.14 13.78 16.35
C LEU A 106 40.87 13.60 15.01
N LYS A 107 40.14 13.76 13.90
CA LYS A 107 40.73 13.71 12.54
C LYS A 107 41.77 14.82 12.32
N ARG A 108 41.52 16.05 12.78
CA ARG A 108 42.46 17.18 12.66
C ARG A 108 43.76 16.91 13.41
N TYR A 109 43.69 16.25 14.55
CA TYR A 109 44.88 15.86 15.34
C TYR A 109 45.51 14.55 14.87
N GLN A 110 45.10 14.01 13.72
CA GLN A 110 45.61 12.75 13.15
C GLN A 110 45.49 11.55 14.10
N TYR A 111 44.52 11.58 15.02
CA TYR A 111 44.12 10.39 15.75
C TYR A 111 43.32 9.51 14.79
N VAL A 112 43.99 8.53 14.19
CA VAL A 112 43.39 7.50 13.33
C VAL A 112 43.10 6.25 14.16
N ASP A 113 42.25 5.36 13.63
CA ASP A 113 41.76 4.12 14.26
C ASP A 113 42.73 3.55 15.28
N SER A 114 42.26 3.43 16.52
CA SER A 114 42.97 2.70 17.55
C SER A 114 43.19 1.28 17.05
N ARG A 115 44.45 0.83 16.97
CA ARG A 115 44.83 -0.54 16.56
C ARG A 115 44.42 -1.58 17.61
N HIS A 116 43.12 -1.75 17.87
CA HIS A 116 42.60 -2.81 18.74
C HIS A 116 41.21 -3.21 18.25
#